data_AF-A0A925A4M5-F1
#
_entry.id   AF-A0A925A4M5-F1
#
_cell.length_a   1.000
_cell.length_b   1.000
_cell.length_c   1.000
_cell.angle_alpha   90.00
_cell.angle_beta   90.00
_cell.angle_gamma   90.00
#
_symmetry.space_group_name_H-M   'P 1'
#
loop_
_entity.id
_entity.type
_entity.pdbx_description
1 polymer ?
#
loop_
_entity_poly.entity_id
_entity_poly.type
_entity_poly.pdbx_seq_one_letter_code
_entity_poly.pdbx_strand_id
1 'polypeptide(L)'
;MWPDSTALDASEPIKSFAPSGVGKVVHTGLVKDARNDIMGVYVKSARYAAFEVRIDGRVSLSGHITNLDLPDGTRIGFSLDAPSASLLAETGDGWELLGSTVLRQWPDLSDPAERAQWHYGFRLRSLANETISASRFEGRSIPASP
;
A
#
# COMPACT_ATOMS: atom_id res chain seq x y z
N MET A 1 26.69 22.19 19.18
CA MET A 1 25.54 22.26 20.11
C MET A 1 24.34 22.62 19.26
N TRP A 2 23.58 21.61 18.83
CA TRP A 2 22.40 21.75 17.98
C TRP A 2 21.17 21.46 18.86
N PRO A 3 20.07 22.21 18.72
CA PRO A 3 18.91 22.06 19.57
C PRO A 3 18.08 20.83 19.20
N ASP A 4 17.36 20.35 20.20
CA ASP A 4 16.58 19.12 20.30
C ASP A 4 15.65 18.83 19.10
N SER A 5 15.84 17.66 18.47
CA SER A 5 14.90 17.08 17.51
C SER A 5 14.04 16.00 18.18
N THR A 6 13.26 16.38 19.18
CA THR A 6 12.18 15.53 19.68
C THR A 6 10.89 15.86 18.93
N ALA A 7 10.56 15.04 17.94
CA ALA A 7 9.21 14.54 17.67
C ALA A 7 9.24 13.57 16.48
N LEU A 8 9.25 12.27 16.80
CA LEU A 8 8.80 11.21 15.89
C LEU A 8 7.39 11.55 15.39
N ASP A 9 7.13 11.45 14.08
CA ASP A 9 5.74 11.38 13.62
C ASP A 9 5.57 10.48 12.39
N ALA A 10 5.28 9.21 12.69
CA ALA A 10 4.59 8.20 11.87
C ALA A 10 5.28 7.66 10.60
N SER A 11 6.32 6.82 10.76
CA SER A 11 6.50 5.69 9.84
C SER A 11 5.36 4.70 10.07
N GLU A 12 4.33 4.81 9.25
CA GLU A 12 3.10 4.06 9.43
C GLU A 12 3.24 2.54 9.13
N PRO A 13 2.32 1.68 9.60
CA PRO A 13 2.47 0.22 9.52
C PRO A 13 2.44 -0.36 8.10
N ILE A 14 3.33 -1.32 7.83
CA ILE A 14 3.19 -2.27 6.72
C ILE A 14 1.97 -3.16 7.00
N LYS A 15 0.87 -2.91 6.27
CA LYS A 15 -0.28 -3.81 6.25
C LYS A 15 -0.29 -4.65 4.98
N SER A 16 -0.55 -5.95 5.11
CA SER A 16 -0.36 -6.85 3.99
C SER A 16 -1.31 -8.03 3.89
N PHE A 17 -1.39 -8.57 2.67
CA PHE A 17 -2.22 -9.70 2.30
C PHE A 17 -1.54 -10.61 1.28
N ALA A 18 -1.80 -11.91 1.36
CA ALA A 18 -1.28 -12.93 0.47
C ALA A 18 -2.37 -13.46 -0.50
N PRO A 19 -2.26 -13.21 -1.82
CA PRO A 19 -3.20 -13.78 -2.79
C PRO A 19 -2.90 -15.27 -3.05
N SER A 20 -3.95 -16.08 -3.13
CA SER A 20 -3.91 -17.46 -3.64
C SER A 20 -4.85 -17.61 -4.84
N GLY A 21 -4.40 -18.28 -5.91
CA GLY A 21 -5.20 -18.51 -7.13
C GLY A 21 -4.98 -17.50 -8.27
N VAL A 22 -5.56 -17.79 -9.44
CA VAL A 22 -5.42 -17.00 -10.68
C VAL A 22 -6.40 -15.81 -10.63
N GLY A 23 -6.08 -14.67 -11.26
CA GLY A 23 -7.05 -13.56 -11.41
C GLY A 23 -7.40 -12.79 -10.12
N LYS A 24 -6.55 -12.86 -9.08
CA LYS A 24 -6.72 -12.08 -7.86
C LYS A 24 -6.08 -10.71 -7.97
N VAL A 25 -6.76 -9.71 -7.40
CA VAL A 25 -6.27 -8.34 -7.23
C VAL A 25 -6.23 -8.01 -5.75
N VAL A 26 -5.07 -7.56 -5.28
CA VAL A 26 -4.85 -7.10 -3.91
C VAL A 26 -4.67 -5.59 -3.94
N HIS A 27 -5.38 -4.89 -3.07
CA HIS A 27 -5.15 -3.48 -2.77
C HIS A 27 -4.77 -3.34 -1.30
N THR A 28 -3.75 -2.55 -1.01
CA THR A 28 -3.34 -2.16 0.34
C THR A 28 -2.89 -0.70 0.30
N GLY A 29 -3.26 0.07 1.31
CA GLY A 29 -2.95 1.49 1.35
C GLY A 29 -3.85 2.25 2.31
N LEU A 30 -4.11 3.51 2.02
CA LEU A 30 -4.84 4.45 2.88
C LEU A 30 -6.26 4.68 2.37
N VAL A 31 -7.21 4.74 3.29
CA VAL A 31 -8.62 5.05 3.07
C VAL A 31 -9.01 6.17 3.99
N LYS A 32 -9.59 7.23 3.45
CA LYS A 32 -10.27 8.27 4.22
C LYS A 32 -11.77 8.01 4.28
N ASP A 33 -12.36 7.71 3.12
CA ASP A 33 -13.79 7.40 2.99
C ASP A 33 -14.08 6.63 1.68
N ALA A 34 -15.36 6.47 1.33
CA ALA A 34 -15.79 5.74 0.13
C ALA A 34 -15.34 6.35 -1.20
N ARG A 35 -15.00 7.64 -1.21
CA ARG A 35 -14.59 8.43 -2.39
C ARG A 35 -13.11 8.80 -2.37
N ASN A 36 -12.42 8.55 -1.26
CA ASN A 36 -11.03 8.96 -1.03
C ASN A 36 -10.18 7.76 -0.55
N ASP A 37 -9.35 7.21 -1.45
CA ASP A 37 -8.36 6.16 -1.14
C ASP A 37 -7.06 6.32 -1.96
N ILE A 38 -5.94 5.88 -1.38
CA ILE A 38 -4.62 5.80 -2.03
C ILE A 38 -4.14 4.38 -1.81
N MET A 39 -4.11 3.58 -2.88
CA MET A 39 -3.94 2.14 -2.81
C MET A 39 -2.78 1.69 -3.69
N GLY A 40 -1.84 0.97 -3.12
CA GLY A 40 -1.00 0.07 -3.91
C GLY A 40 -1.83 -1.12 -4.38
N VAL A 41 -1.82 -1.41 -5.67
CA VAL A 41 -2.55 -2.51 -6.30
C VAL A 41 -1.58 -3.51 -6.90
N TYR A 42 -1.81 -4.80 -6.68
CA TYR A 42 -1.12 -5.91 -7.34
C TYR A 42 -2.13 -6.82 -8.03
N VAL A 43 -1.93 -7.07 -9.32
CA VAL A 43 -2.76 -7.93 -10.18
C VAL A 43 -1.92 -9.12 -10.62
N LYS A 44 -2.14 -10.27 -9.97
CA LYS A 44 -1.33 -11.47 -10.21
C LYS A 44 -1.39 -11.98 -11.64
N SER A 45 -2.60 -12.09 -12.21
CA SER A 45 -2.80 -12.59 -13.57
C SER A 45 -2.16 -11.70 -14.64
N ALA A 46 -1.97 -10.42 -14.35
CA ALA A 46 -1.37 -9.45 -15.26
C ALA A 46 0.12 -9.19 -14.95
N ARG A 47 0.69 -9.83 -13.92
CA ARG A 47 2.08 -9.61 -13.47
C ARG A 47 2.40 -8.13 -13.29
N TYR A 48 1.47 -7.42 -12.66
CA TYR A 48 1.41 -5.97 -12.66
C TYR A 48 1.17 -5.41 -11.25
N ALA A 49 1.78 -4.28 -10.96
CA ALA A 49 1.43 -3.45 -9.82
C ALA A 49 1.42 -1.96 -10.18
N ALA A 50 0.70 -1.18 -9.38
CA ALA A 50 0.66 0.28 -9.50
C ALA A 50 0.12 0.92 -8.22
N PHE A 51 -0.04 2.23 -8.25
CA PHE A 51 -0.80 3.00 -7.28
C PHE A 51 -2.10 3.48 -7.92
N GLU A 52 -3.23 3.06 -7.36
CA GLU A 52 -4.55 3.60 -7.67
C GLU A 52 -4.89 4.67 -6.63
N VAL A 53 -5.10 5.90 -7.09
CA VAL A 53 -5.49 7.00 -6.22
C VAL A 53 -6.87 7.48 -6.62
N ARG A 54 -7.81 7.42 -5.66
CA ARG A 54 -9.16 7.94 -5.78
C ARG A 54 -9.29 9.17 -4.90
N ILE A 55 -9.57 10.33 -5.49
CA ILE A 55 -9.88 11.56 -4.75
C ILE A 55 -11.18 12.13 -5.30
N ASP A 56 -12.12 12.44 -4.42
CA ASP A 56 -13.49 12.85 -4.77
C ASP A 56 -14.18 11.91 -5.76
N GLY A 57 -13.85 10.61 -5.70
CA GLY A 57 -14.36 9.58 -6.60
C GLY A 57 -13.68 9.52 -7.98
N ARG A 58 -12.73 10.40 -8.28
CA ARG A 58 -11.94 10.36 -9.52
C ARG A 58 -10.71 9.48 -9.32
N VAL A 59 -10.54 8.50 -10.21
CA VAL A 59 -9.44 7.55 -10.14
C VAL A 59 -8.29 7.98 -11.06
N SER A 60 -7.06 7.85 -10.57
CA SER A 60 -5.82 8.00 -11.32
C SER A 60 -4.88 6.85 -11.00
N LEU A 61 -4.06 6.48 -11.97
CA LEU A 61 -3.05 5.44 -11.82
C LEU A 61 -1.65 6.04 -11.95
N SER A 62 -0.72 5.60 -11.11
CA SER A 62 0.69 5.99 -11.18
C SER A 62 1.62 4.83 -10.80
N GLY A 63 2.93 5.01 -11.06
CA GLY A 63 3.95 4.06 -10.62
C GLY A 63 3.75 2.64 -11.18
N HIS A 64 3.48 2.53 -12.48
CA HIS A 64 3.26 1.23 -13.14
C HIS A 64 4.51 0.35 -13.08
N ILE A 65 4.34 -0.86 -12.57
CA ILE A 65 5.38 -1.88 -12.44
C ILE A 65 4.87 -3.13 -13.17
N THR A 66 5.63 -3.64 -14.12
CA THR A 66 5.25 -4.79 -14.96
C THR A 66 6.24 -5.94 -14.79
N ASN A 67 5.92 -7.09 -15.38
CA ASN A 67 6.74 -8.31 -15.35
C ASN A 67 6.96 -8.89 -13.93
N LEU A 68 6.13 -8.51 -12.96
CA LEU A 68 6.21 -9.02 -11.59
C LEU A 68 5.78 -10.49 -11.53
N ASP A 69 6.69 -11.37 -11.13
CA ASP A 69 6.39 -12.76 -10.83
C ASP A 69 6.61 -13.00 -9.34
N LEU A 70 5.53 -12.93 -8.57
CA LEU A 70 5.60 -13.12 -7.12
C LEU A 70 5.02 -14.50 -6.79
N PRO A 71 5.74 -15.32 -6.01
CA PRO A 71 5.24 -16.62 -5.57
C PRO A 71 3.88 -16.53 -4.87
N ASP A 72 3.09 -17.60 -4.97
CA ASP A 72 1.89 -17.78 -4.14
C ASP A 72 2.23 -17.60 -2.66
N GLY A 73 1.36 -16.88 -1.94
CA GLY A 73 1.61 -16.59 -0.52
C GLY A 73 2.43 -15.33 -0.26
N THR A 74 3.07 -14.72 -1.27
CA THR A 74 3.79 -13.44 -1.12
C THR A 74 2.86 -12.36 -0.56
N ARG A 75 3.30 -11.69 0.50
CA ARG A 75 2.52 -10.62 1.13
C ARG A 75 2.82 -9.28 0.48
N ILE A 76 1.79 -8.55 0.06
CA ILE A 76 1.94 -7.21 -0.54
C ILE A 76 1.72 -6.14 0.52
N GLY A 77 2.66 -5.20 0.64
CA GLY A 77 2.66 -4.13 1.64
C GLY A 77 2.56 -2.74 1.01
N PHE A 78 2.03 -1.80 1.78
CA PHE A 78 2.05 -0.37 1.46
C PHE A 78 2.72 0.38 2.59
N SER A 79 3.59 1.34 2.25
CA SER A 79 4.22 2.26 3.19
C SER A 79 4.01 3.69 2.72
N LEU A 80 3.64 4.57 3.65
CA LEU A 80 3.64 6.01 3.44
C LEU A 80 4.94 6.58 4.05
N ASP A 81 5.69 7.31 3.24
CA ASP A 81 6.78 8.20 3.66
C ASP A 81 6.56 9.54 2.97
N ALA A 82 5.63 10.32 3.51
CA ALA A 82 5.06 11.48 2.83
C ALA A 82 6.16 12.46 2.37
N PRO A 83 6.11 12.96 1.12
CA PRO A 83 5.00 12.90 0.17
C PRO A 83 5.01 11.66 -0.75
N SER A 84 5.75 10.62 -0.41
CA SER A 84 5.90 9.42 -1.22
C SER A 84 5.15 8.22 -0.64
N ALA A 85 4.75 7.30 -1.51
CA ALA A 85 4.24 6.00 -1.13
C ALA A 85 5.03 4.90 -1.83
N SER A 86 5.21 3.79 -1.12
CA SER A 86 5.96 2.63 -1.59
C SER A 86 5.10 1.38 -1.52
N LEU A 87 5.20 0.56 -2.55
CA LEU A 87 4.62 -0.77 -2.60
C LEU A 87 5.74 -1.78 -2.37
N LEU A 88 5.50 -2.74 -1.46
CA LEU A 88 6.49 -3.72 -1.04
C LEU A 88 5.96 -5.15 -1.20
N ALA A 89 6.87 -6.12 -1.29
CA ALA A 89 6.58 -7.54 -1.20
C ALA A 89 7.40 -8.16 -0.07
N GLU A 90 6.79 -9.01 0.76
CA GLU A 90 7.52 -9.85 1.70
C GLU A 90 7.91 -11.15 0.99
N THR A 91 9.16 -11.20 0.53
CA THR A 91 9.80 -12.41 0.03
C THR A 91 10.59 -13.03 1.19
N GLY A 92 11.05 -14.28 1.07
CA GLY A 92 11.56 -15.08 2.20
C GLY A 92 12.61 -14.42 3.12
N ASP A 93 13.29 -13.37 2.64
CA ASP A 93 14.34 -12.65 3.37
C ASP A 93 13.88 -11.31 3.98
N GLY A 94 12.63 -10.89 3.76
CA GLY A 94 12.07 -9.65 4.31
C GLY A 94 11.24 -8.85 3.30
N TRP A 95 11.04 -7.56 3.60
CA TRP A 95 10.29 -6.65 2.75
C TRP A 95 11.20 -6.05 1.66
N GLU A 96 10.81 -6.24 0.40
CA GLU A 96 11.48 -5.70 -0.78
C GLU A 96 10.62 -4.64 -1.46
N LEU A 97 11.24 -3.56 -1.94
CA LEU A 97 10.55 -2.50 -2.67
C LEU A 97 10.17 -2.99 -4.08
N LEU A 98 8.88 -2.97 -4.41
CA LEU A 98 8.40 -3.18 -5.78
C LEU A 98 8.44 -1.88 -6.58
N GLY A 99 8.12 -0.76 -5.94
CA GLY A 99 8.21 0.56 -6.54
C GLY A 99 7.60 1.64 -5.66
N SER A 100 7.82 2.89 -6.05
CA SER A 100 7.38 4.06 -5.30
C SER A 100 6.74 5.10 -6.22
N THR A 101 5.84 5.92 -5.67
CA THR A 101 5.26 7.06 -6.36
C THR A 101 5.21 8.28 -5.46
N VAL A 102 5.23 9.46 -6.06
CA VAL A 102 5.10 10.73 -5.35
C VAL A 102 3.65 11.20 -5.42
N LEU A 103 3.06 11.53 -4.27
CA LEU A 103 1.65 11.87 -4.09
C LEU A 103 1.35 13.38 -4.25
N ARG A 104 2.23 14.15 -4.92
CA ARG A 104 2.19 15.64 -4.99
C ARG A 104 0.87 16.27 -5.48
N GLN A 105 0.00 15.51 -6.14
CA GLN A 105 -1.28 15.99 -6.69
C GLN A 105 -2.50 15.57 -5.86
N TRP A 106 -2.26 15.03 -4.67
CA TRP A 106 -3.23 14.51 -3.73
C TRP A 106 -3.16 15.32 -2.42
N PRO A 107 -4.12 15.17 -1.48
CA PRO A 107 -4.05 15.80 -0.17
C PRO A 107 -2.65 15.67 0.44
N ASP A 108 -2.18 16.75 1.07
CA ASP A 108 -0.84 16.80 1.66
C ASP A 108 -0.78 15.92 2.90
N LEU A 109 -0.43 14.65 2.70
CA LEU A 109 -0.25 13.69 3.79
C LEU A 109 0.99 13.97 4.66
N SER A 110 1.80 14.98 4.29
CA SER A 110 2.87 15.48 5.17
C SER A 110 2.27 16.28 6.33
N ASP A 111 1.12 16.94 6.13
CA ASP A 111 0.34 17.58 7.18
C ASP A 111 -0.26 16.53 8.13
N PRO A 112 0.12 16.51 9.41
CA PRO A 112 -0.43 15.57 10.39
C PRO A 112 -1.96 15.66 10.53
N ALA A 113 -2.55 16.84 10.38
CA ALA A 113 -4.00 17.02 10.53
C ALA A 113 -4.78 16.43 9.34
N GLU A 114 -4.23 16.51 8.13
CA GLU A 114 -4.78 15.81 6.98
C GLU A 114 -4.54 14.31 7.13
N ARG A 115 -3.30 13.88 7.41
CA ARG A 115 -2.93 12.47 7.56
C ARG A 115 -3.76 11.74 8.60
N ALA A 116 -4.12 12.37 9.72
CA ALA A 116 -4.95 11.78 10.78
C ALA A 116 -6.36 11.36 10.33
N GLN A 117 -6.84 11.88 9.20
CA GLN A 117 -8.14 11.50 8.62
C GLN A 117 -8.06 10.21 7.77
N TRP A 118 -6.87 9.69 7.53
CA TRP A 118 -6.64 8.51 6.72
C TRP A 118 -6.34 7.31 7.60
N HIS A 119 -6.81 6.15 7.17
CA HIS A 119 -6.61 4.89 7.87
C HIS A 119 -6.16 3.83 6.88
N TYR A 120 -5.23 2.98 7.28
CA TYR A 120 -4.88 1.84 6.45
C TYR A 120 -6.04 0.89 6.24
N GLY A 121 -6.32 0.62 4.97
CA GLY A 121 -7.28 -0.36 4.51
C GLY A 121 -6.68 -1.34 3.50
N PHE A 122 -7.49 -2.33 3.15
CA PHE A 122 -7.18 -3.28 2.09
C PHE A 122 -8.46 -3.64 1.33
N ARG A 123 -8.31 -4.06 0.08
CA ARG A 123 -9.42 -4.56 -0.74
C ARG A 123 -8.96 -5.75 -1.55
N LEU A 124 -9.79 -6.78 -1.59
CA LEU A 124 -9.59 -7.96 -2.43
C LEU A 124 -10.65 -7.99 -3.51
N ARG A 125 -10.23 -8.32 -4.72
CA ARG A 125 -11.14 -8.51 -5.86
C ARG A 125 -10.72 -9.76 -6.63
N SER A 126 -11.70 -10.56 -7.05
CA SER A 126 -11.52 -11.63 -8.01
C SER A 126 -11.96 -11.14 -9.38
N LEU A 127 -11.20 -11.47 -10.41
CA LEU A 127 -11.54 -11.21 -11.81
C LEU A 127 -12.23 -12.42 -12.49
N ALA A 128 -12.33 -13.56 -11.80
CA ALA A 128 -12.76 -14.83 -12.38
C ALA A 128 -13.96 -15.48 -11.65
N ASN A 129 -14.76 -14.70 -10.92
CA ASN A 129 -15.87 -15.20 -10.07
C ASN A 129 -15.43 -16.31 -9.09
N GLU A 130 -14.17 -16.26 -8.65
CA GLU A 130 -13.61 -17.24 -7.73
C GLU A 130 -13.83 -16.81 -6.28
N THR A 131 -13.96 -17.79 -5.39
CA THR A 131 -13.89 -17.55 -3.94
C THR A 131 -12.55 -16.92 -3.59
N ILE A 132 -12.58 -15.85 -2.80
CA ILE A 132 -11.38 -15.25 -2.20
C ILE A 132 -11.30 -15.76 -0.77
N SER A 133 -10.31 -16.62 -0.51
CA SER A 133 -10.00 -17.09 0.84
C SER A 133 -8.84 -16.26 1.38
N ALA A 134 -9.05 -15.64 2.53
CA ALA A 134 -8.07 -14.88 3.28
C ALA A 134 -7.76 -15.65 4.56
N SER A 135 -6.57 -16.25 4.66
CA SER A 135 -6.18 -17.00 5.86
C SER A 135 -5.79 -16.09 7.03
N ARG A 136 -5.23 -14.92 6.73
CA ARG A 136 -4.81 -13.94 7.74
C ARG A 136 -4.74 -12.53 7.18
N PHE A 137 -5.07 -11.55 8.02
CA PHE A 137 -4.76 -10.14 7.81
C PHE A 137 -3.78 -9.69 8.89
N GLU A 138 -2.75 -8.94 8.51
CA GLU A 138 -1.75 -8.43 9.43
C GLU A 138 -1.46 -6.96 9.13
N GLY A 139 -1.43 -6.15 10.17
CA GLY A 139 -0.77 -4.85 10.16
C GLY A 139 0.43 -4.89 11.09
N ARG A 140 1.63 -4.60 10.58
CA ARG A 140 2.86 -4.49 11.36
C ARG A 140 3.36 -3.07 11.29
N SER A 141 3.45 -2.38 12.42
CA SER A 141 4.25 -1.16 12.50
C SER A 141 5.71 -1.57 12.58
N ILE A 142 6.54 -1.13 11.62
CA ILE A 142 7.99 -1.17 11.83
C ILE A 142 8.26 0.11 12.63
N PRO A 143 8.65 0.02 13.92
CA PRO A 143 9.10 1.19 14.64
C PRO A 143 10.33 1.75 13.92
N ALA A 144 10.41 3.07 13.77
CA ALA A 144 11.63 3.72 13.34
C ALA A 144 12.79 3.19 14.21
N SER A 145 13.87 2.72 13.59
CA SER A 145 15.07 2.34 14.33
C SER A 145 15.49 3.51 15.24
N PRO A 146 15.90 3.22 16.49
CA PRO A 146 16.28 4.23 17.48
C PRO A 146 17.47 5.09 17.04
#